data_AF-A0AAV1N6Q3-F1
#
_entry.id   AF-A0AAV1N6Q3-F1
#
_cell.length_a   1.000
_cell.length_b   1.000
_cell.length_c   1.000
_cell.angle_alpha   90.00
_cell.angle_beta   90.00
_cell.angle_gamma   90.00
#
_symmetry.space_group_name_H-M   'P 1'
#
loop_
_entity.id
_entity.type
_entity.pdbx_description
1 polymer ?
#
loop_
_entity_poly.entity_id
_entity_poly.type
_entity_poly.pdbx_seq_one_letter_code
_entity_poly.pdbx_strand_id
1 'polypeptide(L)'
;MVSVPAPRCLDLIVVLSLLPTLLNANRITTDTLDLKSSGLGVKEHSQIVAQHNRLRSRVKPMAANMQKMEWNEKLALLAKERAASCHTDPSPQHFSSLSHIGWNTHFSPYGVTSFSNITDIWFKEEKDLIYLSGQCRENATCQHYTQLVWATSSHVGCASHLCLREGDLWEMFVCAYYPGGNWEVNGRLVIPYKTGLYCSLCTSFMSGCFKLWDHVGGLCEIPRNPCRMSCGQHGHLNISSCKCKCDPGFTGRFCQVRCSMQCVHGHFKEEECSCLCDIGYGGAECAEKVQFPFHSCDVMIDGDCFTVSPQADTYYGAKRHCQVRDRDKEVF
;
A
#
# COMPACT_ATOMS: atom_id res chain seq x y z
N MET A 1 27.49 33.78 -107.59
CA MET A 1 26.52 33.01 -106.78
C MET A 1 27.33 32.29 -105.73
N VAL A 2 27.20 32.78 -104.50
CA VAL A 2 28.16 32.74 -103.39
C VAL A 2 27.94 31.47 -102.57
N SER A 3 28.89 30.70 -102.05
CA SER A 3 30.35 30.52 -102.21
C SER A 3 30.73 29.32 -101.31
N VAL A 4 31.35 28.25 -101.85
CA VAL A 4 32.75 27.80 -101.61
C VAL A 4 32.99 27.00 -100.28
N PRO A 5 33.88 25.98 -100.26
CA PRO A 5 33.72 24.75 -99.47
C PRO A 5 34.80 24.46 -98.38
N ALA A 6 34.60 23.34 -97.67
CA ALA A 6 35.60 22.41 -97.09
C ALA A 6 36.45 22.89 -95.86
N PRO A 7 37.33 22.05 -95.25
CA PRO A 7 36.99 21.24 -94.06
C PRO A 7 38.01 21.31 -92.89
N ARG A 8 37.63 20.70 -91.73
CA ARG A 8 38.45 20.19 -90.58
C ARG A 8 39.22 21.19 -89.66
N CYS A 9 39.09 20.89 -88.35
CA CYS A 9 40.09 20.95 -87.26
C CYS A 9 40.69 22.29 -86.75
N LEU A 10 40.66 22.43 -85.40
CA LEU A 10 41.48 23.29 -84.51
C LEU A 10 41.25 24.83 -84.68
N ASP A 11 41.16 25.70 -83.67
CA ASP A 11 41.88 25.83 -82.40
C ASP A 11 41.15 26.71 -81.35
N LEU A 12 41.62 26.54 -80.10
CA LEU A 12 41.54 27.34 -78.85
C LEU A 12 41.04 28.80 -78.87
N ILE A 13 40.28 29.21 -77.84
CA ILE A 13 40.54 30.41 -76.99
C ILE A 13 40.02 30.22 -75.52
N VAL A 14 40.98 30.06 -74.61
CA VAL A 14 41.20 30.75 -73.30
C VAL A 14 40.19 30.66 -72.12
N VAL A 15 40.60 29.85 -71.13
CA VAL A 15 40.78 30.14 -69.68
C VAL A 15 39.68 30.94 -68.94
N LEU A 16 38.96 30.24 -68.05
CA LEU A 16 38.97 30.59 -66.62
C LEU A 16 38.81 29.34 -65.75
N SER A 17 39.97 28.86 -65.32
CA SER A 17 40.20 27.96 -64.20
C SER A 17 39.65 28.57 -62.90
N LEU A 18 38.99 27.75 -62.09
CA LEU A 18 39.29 27.50 -60.67
C LEU A 18 38.30 26.44 -60.16
N LEU A 19 38.80 25.23 -59.88
CA LEU A 19 38.11 24.19 -59.12
C LEU A 19 37.78 24.70 -57.71
N PRO A 20 36.57 24.45 -57.17
CA PRO A 20 36.41 24.34 -55.73
C PRO A 20 36.58 22.87 -55.34
N THR A 21 37.75 22.63 -54.76
CA THR A 21 38.06 21.61 -53.76
C THR A 21 36.88 20.91 -53.09
N LEU A 22 37.01 19.59 -52.98
CA LEU A 22 36.48 18.75 -51.90
C LEU A 22 36.32 19.53 -50.59
N LEU A 23 35.09 19.84 -50.22
CA LEU A 23 34.70 19.94 -48.82
C LEU A 23 33.84 18.73 -48.55
N ASN A 24 34.50 17.74 -47.94
CA ASN A 24 33.89 16.61 -47.28
C ASN A 24 32.93 17.16 -46.22
N ALA A 25 31.68 17.42 -46.61
CA ALA A 25 30.60 17.55 -45.66
C ALA A 25 30.31 16.13 -45.17
N ASN A 26 31.19 15.63 -44.28
CA ASN A 26 30.70 14.85 -43.17
C ASN A 26 29.60 15.71 -42.57
N ARG A 27 28.36 15.40 -42.94
CA ARG A 27 27.21 15.78 -42.14
C ARG A 27 27.46 15.01 -40.85
N ILE A 28 28.23 15.65 -39.97
CA ILE A 28 27.99 15.55 -38.54
C ILE A 28 26.54 15.99 -38.46
N THR A 29 25.64 15.01 -38.59
CA THR A 29 24.48 14.99 -37.75
C THR A 29 25.07 15.29 -36.39
N THR A 30 24.98 16.54 -35.98
CA THR A 30 24.71 16.82 -34.60
C THR A 30 23.51 15.94 -34.31
N ASP A 31 23.79 14.70 -33.91
CA ASP A 31 23.15 14.14 -32.76
C ASP A 31 23.21 15.29 -31.75
N THR A 32 22.20 16.16 -31.80
CA THR A 32 21.42 16.32 -30.59
C THR A 32 21.30 14.91 -30.07
N LEU A 33 22.20 14.55 -29.15
CA LEU A 33 21.87 13.61 -28.11
C LEU A 33 20.54 14.13 -27.64
N ASP A 34 19.47 13.60 -28.23
CA ASP A 34 18.17 13.56 -27.62
C ASP A 34 18.51 12.90 -26.31
N LEU A 35 18.72 13.74 -25.29
CA LEU A 35 18.92 13.39 -23.91
C LEU A 35 17.58 12.81 -23.52
N LYS A 36 17.34 11.60 -24.03
CA LYS A 36 16.10 10.86 -24.01
C LYS A 36 15.76 10.83 -22.56
N SER A 37 14.72 11.58 -22.20
CA SER A 37 14.49 11.97 -20.82
C SER A 37 14.72 10.74 -19.94
N SER A 38 15.74 10.77 -19.09
CA SER A 38 16.11 9.69 -18.18
C SER A 38 15.08 9.63 -17.05
N GLY A 39 13.80 9.67 -17.42
CA GLY A 39 12.67 9.67 -16.53
C GLY A 39 12.47 8.25 -16.04
N LEU A 40 12.28 8.12 -14.73
CA LEU A 40 11.81 6.89 -14.14
C LEU A 40 10.43 6.56 -14.72
N GLY A 41 10.23 5.30 -15.10
CA GLY A 41 8.94 4.80 -15.55
C GLY A 41 8.09 4.29 -14.38
N VAL A 42 6.86 3.86 -14.69
CA VAL A 42 5.90 3.34 -13.70
C VAL A 42 6.43 2.13 -12.94
N LYS A 43 7.27 1.30 -13.60
CA LYS A 43 7.92 0.16 -12.96
C LYS A 43 8.91 0.62 -11.90
N GLU A 44 9.72 1.62 -12.22
CA GLU A 44 10.70 2.22 -11.33
C GLU A 44 10.01 2.92 -10.15
N HIS A 45 8.88 3.61 -10.37
CA HIS A 45 8.07 4.21 -9.29
C HIS A 45 7.69 3.16 -8.24
N SER A 46 7.19 2.01 -8.70
CA SER A 46 6.79 0.90 -7.83
C SER A 46 7.98 0.30 -7.10
N GLN A 47 9.13 0.17 -7.76
CA GLN A 47 10.36 -0.35 -7.16
C GLN A 47 10.95 0.59 -6.10
N ILE A 48 10.92 1.90 -6.33
CA ILE A 48 11.33 2.91 -5.36
C ILE A 48 10.50 2.81 -4.10
N VAL A 49 9.16 2.80 -4.22
CA VAL A 49 8.26 2.68 -3.07
C VAL A 49 8.47 1.35 -2.34
N ALA A 50 8.64 0.25 -3.07
CA ALA A 50 8.92 -1.05 -2.46
C ALA A 50 10.23 -1.05 -1.67
N GLN A 51 11.29 -0.45 -2.21
CA GLN A 51 12.57 -0.32 -1.51
C GLN A 51 12.46 0.54 -0.26
N HIS A 52 11.81 1.70 -0.33
CA HIS A 52 11.56 2.55 0.84
C HIS A 52 10.80 1.80 1.93
N ASN A 53 9.70 1.14 1.59
CA ASN A 53 8.89 0.39 2.55
C ASN A 53 9.66 -0.79 3.17
N ARG A 54 10.49 -1.49 2.38
CA ARG A 54 11.36 -2.56 2.88
C ARG A 54 12.39 -2.04 3.89
N LEU A 55 13.00 -0.89 3.62
CA LEU A 55 13.97 -0.28 4.53
C LEU A 55 13.29 0.22 5.80
N ARG A 56 12.14 0.91 5.66
CA ARG A 56 11.32 1.42 6.77
C ARG A 56 10.81 0.32 7.71
N SER A 57 10.52 -0.88 7.21
CA SER A 57 10.08 -2.01 8.04
C SER A 57 11.21 -2.67 8.84
N ARG A 58 12.47 -2.33 8.55
CA ARG A 58 13.68 -3.01 9.08
C ARG A 58 14.55 -2.12 9.97
N VAL A 59 14.09 -0.91 10.29
CA VAL A 59 14.83 0.04 11.15
C VAL A 59 15.16 -0.54 12.51
N LYS A 60 16.29 -0.11 13.07
CA LYS A 60 16.71 -0.45 14.43
C LYS A 60 16.95 0.83 15.24
N PRO A 61 16.35 0.97 16.44
CA PRO A 61 15.33 0.11 17.06
C PRO A 61 14.02 0.01 16.25
N MET A 62 13.20 -0.99 16.54
CA MET A 62 11.91 -1.18 15.84
C MET A 62 10.98 0.03 16.03
N ALA A 63 10.24 0.38 14.98
CA ALA A 63 9.34 1.52 14.96
C ALA A 63 7.88 1.11 15.19
N ALA A 64 7.24 1.71 16.19
CA ALA A 64 5.85 1.43 16.56
C ALA A 64 4.80 2.12 15.68
N ASN A 65 5.16 3.23 15.03
CA ASN A 65 4.24 4.12 14.33
C ASN A 65 4.64 4.41 12.87
N MET A 66 5.51 3.59 12.28
CA MET A 66 6.05 3.83 10.93
C MET A 66 4.96 3.71 9.86
N GLN A 67 4.63 4.78 9.15
CA GLN A 67 3.62 4.70 8.09
C GLN A 67 4.18 4.07 6.81
N LYS A 68 3.34 3.32 6.11
CA LYS A 68 3.60 2.84 4.76
C LYS A 68 3.67 4.02 3.79
N MET A 69 4.68 4.03 2.93
CA MET A 69 4.82 5.01 1.86
C MET A 69 4.09 4.58 0.59
N GLU A 70 3.51 5.55 -0.11
CA GLU A 70 2.90 5.42 -1.42
C GLU A 70 3.50 6.41 -2.42
N TRP A 71 3.39 6.10 -3.72
CA TRP A 71 3.88 7.01 -4.76
C TRP A 71 2.97 8.23 -4.90
N ASN A 72 3.55 9.40 -5.14
CA ASN A 72 2.81 10.61 -5.41
C ASN A 72 3.37 11.34 -6.64
N GLU A 73 2.55 11.44 -7.70
CA GLU A 73 2.95 12.05 -8.96
C GLU A 73 3.27 13.54 -8.85
N LYS A 74 2.62 14.28 -7.94
CA LYS A 74 2.91 15.70 -7.72
C LYS A 74 4.31 15.85 -7.10
N LEU A 75 4.67 14.99 -6.16
CA LEU A 75 6.03 14.96 -5.59
C LEU A 75 7.08 14.58 -6.64
N ALA A 76 6.75 13.65 -7.55
CA ALA A 76 7.65 13.24 -8.63
C ALA A 76 7.92 14.40 -9.61
N LEU A 77 6.90 15.21 -9.92
CA LEU A 77 7.07 16.42 -10.73
C LEU A 77 7.99 17.44 -10.05
N LEU A 78 7.79 17.69 -8.75
CA LEU A 78 8.65 18.58 -7.97
C LEU A 78 10.09 18.06 -7.89
N ALA A 79 10.27 16.76 -7.73
CA ALA A 79 11.58 16.12 -7.77
C ALA A 79 12.24 16.28 -9.15
N LYS A 80 11.48 16.20 -10.23
CA LYS A 80 11.98 16.40 -11.61
C LYS A 80 12.48 17.81 -11.84
N GLU A 81 11.71 18.81 -11.41
CA GLU A 81 12.10 20.23 -11.48
C GLU A 81 13.41 20.45 -10.69
N ARG A 82 13.50 19.90 -9.48
CA ARG A 82 14.71 20.01 -8.65
C ARG A 82 15.90 19.24 -9.22
N ALA A 83 15.69 18.08 -9.86
CA ALA A 83 16.76 17.33 -10.49
C ALA A 83 17.33 18.07 -11.71
N ALA A 84 16.46 18.76 -12.47
CA ALA A 84 16.83 19.55 -13.63
C ALA A 84 17.73 20.75 -13.30
N SER A 85 17.77 21.21 -12.04
CA SER A 85 18.69 22.27 -11.63
C SER A 85 20.14 21.79 -11.47
N CYS A 86 20.44 20.48 -11.50
CA CYS A 86 21.82 19.99 -11.54
C CYS A 86 22.77 20.59 -10.49
N HIS A 87 22.27 20.85 -9.26
CA HIS A 87 23.02 21.52 -8.18
C HIS A 87 23.44 22.98 -8.49
N THR A 88 22.94 23.63 -9.55
CA THR A 88 23.23 25.04 -9.85
C THR A 88 22.42 25.99 -8.97
N ASP A 89 21.29 25.54 -8.44
CA ASP A 89 20.62 26.27 -7.37
C ASP A 89 21.43 26.11 -6.08
N PRO A 90 21.79 27.23 -5.41
CA PRO A 90 22.18 27.15 -4.01
C PRO A 90 21.06 26.38 -3.33
N SER A 91 21.41 25.28 -2.65
CA SER A 91 20.48 24.49 -1.83
C SER A 91 19.45 25.43 -1.21
N PRO A 92 18.14 25.17 -1.30
CA PRO A 92 17.15 26.02 -0.64
C PRO A 92 17.37 25.90 0.87
N GLN A 93 18.34 26.64 1.39
CA GLN A 93 18.67 26.71 2.81
C GLN A 93 17.57 27.47 3.56
N HIS A 94 16.63 28.13 2.87
CA HIS A 94 15.60 28.95 3.50
C HIS A 94 14.31 29.05 2.68
N PHE A 95 13.61 27.93 2.42
CA PHE A 95 12.14 27.99 2.27
C PHE A 95 11.45 27.62 3.58
N SER A 96 11.87 28.34 4.62
CA SER A 96 11.12 28.59 5.83
C SER A 96 9.86 29.41 5.48
N SER A 97 8.79 28.73 5.05
CA SER A 97 7.38 29.11 5.27
C SER A 97 6.35 28.21 4.55
N LEU A 98 6.76 27.30 3.64
CA LEU A 98 5.91 26.26 3.04
C LEU A 98 6.30 24.88 3.60
N SER A 99 5.97 24.64 4.87
CA SER A 99 6.57 23.67 5.81
C SER A 99 6.24 22.18 5.60
N HIS A 100 6.11 21.66 4.37
CA HIS A 100 5.54 20.32 4.20
C HIS A 100 6.25 19.34 3.26
N ILE A 101 7.37 19.68 2.60
CA ILE A 101 8.06 18.75 1.69
C ILE A 101 9.51 18.55 2.13
N GLY A 102 9.89 17.28 2.29
CA GLY A 102 11.24 16.83 2.59
C GLY A 102 11.99 16.39 1.33
N TRP A 103 13.31 16.36 1.38
CA TRP A 103 14.15 16.15 0.21
C TRP A 103 15.35 15.27 0.51
N ASN A 104 15.58 14.27 -0.35
CA ASN A 104 16.87 13.58 -0.44
C ASN A 104 17.42 13.77 -1.86
N THR A 105 18.72 14.00 -1.96
CA THR A 105 19.41 14.22 -3.23
C THR A 105 20.68 13.38 -3.29
N HIS A 106 21.00 12.87 -4.47
CA HIS A 106 22.26 12.20 -4.74
C HIS A 106 22.78 12.62 -6.11
N PHE A 107 24.05 13.02 -6.16
CA PHE A 107 24.70 13.46 -7.37
C PHE A 107 25.95 12.62 -7.60
N SER A 108 25.96 11.87 -8.69
CA SER A 108 27.03 10.91 -8.99
C SER A 108 27.31 10.85 -10.50
N PRO A 109 28.46 10.33 -10.93
CA PRO A 109 28.69 10.08 -12.36
C PRO A 109 27.60 9.15 -12.92
N TYR A 110 27.18 9.42 -14.17
CA TYR A 110 26.09 8.67 -14.79
C TYR A 110 26.45 7.18 -14.97
N GLY A 111 25.48 6.30 -14.72
CA GLY A 111 25.63 4.86 -14.93
C GLY A 111 26.40 4.12 -13.82
N VAL A 112 26.87 4.81 -12.78
CA VAL A 112 27.65 4.19 -11.69
C VAL A 112 26.77 3.59 -10.59
N THR A 113 25.63 4.22 -10.29
CA THR A 113 24.80 3.87 -9.13
C THR A 113 23.33 3.78 -9.50
N SER A 114 22.66 2.68 -9.15
CA SER A 114 21.21 2.55 -9.33
C SER A 114 20.44 3.27 -8.22
N PHE A 115 19.17 3.62 -8.44
CA PHE A 115 18.32 4.23 -7.40
C PHE A 115 18.25 3.36 -6.12
N SER A 116 18.28 2.03 -6.25
CA SER A 116 18.28 1.12 -5.10
C SER A 116 19.56 1.27 -4.28
N ASN A 117 20.71 1.33 -4.94
CA ASN A 117 22.00 1.54 -4.28
C ASN A 117 22.04 2.93 -3.61
N ILE A 118 21.49 3.96 -4.26
CA ILE A 118 21.38 5.30 -3.67
C ILE A 118 20.53 5.28 -2.40
N THR A 119 19.34 4.65 -2.43
CA THR A 119 18.49 4.53 -1.24
C THR A 119 19.16 3.74 -0.11
N ASP A 120 19.98 2.73 -0.45
CA ASP A 120 20.74 1.97 0.55
C ASP A 120 21.89 2.79 1.14
N ILE A 121 22.53 3.66 0.35
CA ILE A 121 23.54 4.61 0.85
C ILE A 121 22.88 5.57 1.85
N TRP A 122 21.74 6.17 1.49
CA TRP A 122 20.97 7.02 2.40
C TRP A 122 20.58 6.27 3.68
N PHE A 123 20.14 5.01 3.57
CA PHE A 123 19.77 4.22 4.74
C PHE A 123 20.96 3.91 5.67
N LYS A 124 22.15 3.66 5.10
CA LYS A 124 23.38 3.35 5.85
C LYS A 124 23.89 4.51 6.71
N GLU A 125 23.38 5.73 6.52
CA GLU A 125 23.66 6.84 7.42
C GLU A 125 23.08 6.63 8.85
N GLU A 126 22.25 5.60 9.07
CA GLU A 126 21.82 5.15 10.40
C GLU A 126 22.99 5.05 11.40
N LYS A 127 24.15 4.56 10.96
CA LYS A 127 25.36 4.39 11.79
C LYS A 127 25.90 5.71 12.35
N ASP A 128 25.52 6.82 11.71
CA ASP A 128 25.96 8.17 12.04
C ASP A 128 24.89 8.91 12.86
N LEU A 129 23.68 8.37 13.03
CA LEU A 129 22.65 8.92 13.92
C LEU A 129 22.85 8.46 15.37
N ILE A 130 23.00 9.41 16.29
CA ILE A 130 23.02 9.18 17.73
C ILE A 130 21.58 9.24 18.24
N TYR A 131 20.91 8.08 18.31
CA TYR A 131 19.47 7.99 18.60
C TYR A 131 19.02 8.69 19.89
N LEU A 132 19.86 8.68 20.94
CA LEU A 132 19.50 9.29 22.23
C LEU A 132 19.52 10.83 22.21
N SER A 133 20.42 11.43 21.43
CA SER A 133 20.54 12.90 21.32
C SER A 133 19.82 13.45 20.11
N GLY A 134 19.44 12.60 19.15
CA GLY A 134 18.91 13.01 17.85
C GLY A 134 19.95 13.67 16.96
N GLN A 135 21.24 13.61 17.30
CA GLN A 135 22.28 14.30 16.54
C GLN A 135 22.96 13.35 15.55
N CYS A 136 23.36 13.88 14.40
CA CYS A 136 24.34 13.19 13.57
C CYS A 136 25.72 13.27 14.23
N ARG A 137 26.56 12.26 14.01
CA ARG A 137 27.97 12.26 14.40
C ARG A 137 28.67 13.48 13.79
N GLU A 138 29.64 14.03 14.51
CA GLU A 138 30.47 15.12 14.01
C GLU A 138 31.08 14.77 12.64
N ASN A 139 31.04 15.73 11.71
CA ASN A 139 31.50 15.60 10.33
C ASN A 139 30.81 14.48 9.50
N ALA A 140 29.64 14.01 9.92
CA ALA A 140 28.82 13.07 9.17
C ALA A 140 27.44 13.64 8.85
N THR A 141 26.78 13.06 7.85
CA THR A 141 25.36 13.34 7.55
C THR A 141 24.51 12.13 7.95
N CYS A 142 23.34 12.41 8.51
CA CYS A 142 22.32 11.41 8.78
C CYS A 142 20.91 11.86 8.32
N GLN A 143 20.85 13.01 7.63
CA GLN A 143 19.59 13.63 7.22
C GLN A 143 18.86 12.83 6.15
N HIS A 144 19.58 12.10 5.28
CA HIS A 144 18.93 11.28 4.28
C HIS A 144 18.29 10.05 4.91
N TYR A 145 18.98 9.43 5.87
CA TYR A 145 18.42 8.34 6.67
C TYR A 145 17.16 8.80 7.39
N THR A 146 17.24 9.87 8.18
CA THR A 146 16.11 10.32 9.01
C THR A 146 14.89 10.71 8.19
N GLN A 147 15.07 11.30 7.01
CA GLN A 147 13.98 11.55 6.08
C GLN A 147 13.37 10.26 5.53
N LEU A 148 14.20 9.33 5.07
CA LEU A 148 13.76 8.04 4.51
C LEU A 148 12.92 7.26 5.52
N VAL A 149 13.31 7.30 6.81
CA VAL A 149 12.63 6.60 7.91
C VAL A 149 11.71 7.50 8.73
N TRP A 150 11.32 8.67 8.22
CA TRP A 150 10.43 9.57 8.95
C TRP A 150 9.03 8.96 9.05
N ALA A 151 8.52 8.74 10.26
CA ALA A 151 7.32 7.93 10.49
C ALA A 151 6.09 8.47 9.77
N THR A 152 5.93 9.79 9.72
CA THR A 152 4.75 10.44 9.13
C THR A 152 4.86 10.67 7.63
N SER A 153 6.06 10.60 7.04
CA SER A 153 6.25 10.72 5.58
C SER A 153 5.66 9.49 4.91
N SER A 154 4.43 9.61 4.40
CA SER A 154 3.64 8.53 3.80
C SER A 154 3.58 8.62 2.29
N HIS A 155 4.15 9.66 1.69
CA HIS A 155 4.19 9.84 0.25
C HIS A 155 5.60 10.16 -0.21
N VAL A 156 5.98 9.60 -1.35
CA VAL A 156 7.27 9.86 -1.99
C VAL A 156 7.07 10.00 -3.50
N GLY A 157 7.82 10.90 -4.12
CA GLY A 157 7.97 10.97 -5.56
C GLY A 157 9.41 11.33 -5.91
N CYS A 158 9.99 10.66 -6.89
CA CYS A 158 11.41 10.81 -7.24
C CYS A 158 11.60 11.04 -8.72
N ALA A 159 12.73 11.63 -9.08
CA ALA A 159 13.15 11.85 -10.45
C ALA A 159 14.68 11.77 -10.60
N SER A 160 15.12 11.43 -11.80
CA SER A 160 16.52 11.46 -12.24
C SER A 160 16.68 12.45 -13.39
N HIS A 161 17.78 13.19 -13.40
CA HIS A 161 18.13 14.09 -14.49
C HIS A 161 19.63 13.99 -14.80
N LEU A 162 19.96 14.02 -16.08
CA LEU A 162 21.35 14.01 -16.53
C LEU A 162 21.91 15.42 -16.60
N CYS A 163 23.08 15.61 -16.00
CA CYS A 163 23.74 16.88 -15.84
C CYS A 163 25.12 16.83 -16.51
N LEU A 164 25.43 17.82 -17.36
CA LEU A 164 26.77 17.96 -17.91
C LEU A 164 27.63 18.78 -16.95
N ARG A 165 28.75 18.22 -16.50
CA ARG A 165 29.71 18.89 -15.63
C ARG A 165 31.12 18.70 -16.19
N GLU A 166 31.74 19.81 -16.60
CA GLU A 166 33.13 19.83 -17.09
C GLU A 166 33.41 18.84 -18.25
N GLY A 167 32.39 18.53 -19.06
CA GLY A 167 32.47 17.58 -20.17
C GLY A 167 32.05 16.16 -19.84
N ASP A 168 31.89 15.82 -18.55
CA ASP A 168 31.43 14.52 -18.09
C ASP A 168 29.92 14.51 -17.82
N LEU A 169 29.31 13.33 -18.02
CA LEU A 169 27.90 13.09 -17.77
C LEU A 169 27.69 12.63 -16.33
N TRP A 170 26.91 13.40 -15.59
CA TRP A 170 26.51 13.13 -14.22
C TRP A 170 25.01 12.90 -14.14
N GLU A 171 24.55 12.29 -13.07
CA GLU A 171 23.15 12.05 -12.78
C GLU A 171 22.78 12.62 -11.41
N MET A 172 21.70 13.42 -11.40
CA MET A 172 21.06 13.95 -10.22
C MET A 172 19.81 13.15 -9.93
N PHE A 173 19.79 12.39 -8.83
CA PHE A 173 18.63 11.66 -8.35
C PHE A 173 18.03 12.36 -7.13
N VAL A 174 16.74 12.71 -7.21
CA VAL A 174 16.03 13.48 -6.19
C VAL A 174 14.78 12.71 -5.77
N CYS A 175 14.52 12.65 -4.47
CA CYS A 175 13.24 12.21 -3.91
C CYS A 175 12.64 13.31 -3.04
N ALA A 176 11.37 13.61 -3.26
CA ALA A 176 10.54 14.49 -2.47
C ALA A 176 9.59 13.67 -1.58
N TYR A 177 9.42 14.09 -0.33
CA TYR A 177 8.65 13.36 0.69
C TYR A 177 7.57 14.24 1.29
N TYR A 178 6.38 13.66 1.52
CA TYR A 178 5.28 14.36 2.16
C TYR A 178 4.56 13.51 3.23
N PRO A 179 4.23 14.12 4.39
CA PRO A 179 4.81 15.37 4.90
C PRO A 179 6.33 15.26 5.01
N GLY A 180 7.02 16.37 4.82
CA GLY A 180 8.48 16.44 4.97
C GLY A 180 8.90 16.08 6.39
N GLY A 181 10.05 15.44 6.53
CA GLY A 181 10.63 15.06 7.80
C GLY A 181 11.71 16.02 8.27
N ASN A 182 12.62 15.51 9.10
CA ASN A 182 13.78 16.23 9.63
C ASN A 182 13.43 17.52 10.37
N TRP A 183 12.36 17.49 11.16
CA TRP A 183 11.95 18.64 11.95
C TRP A 183 12.90 18.87 13.11
N GLU A 184 13.18 20.12 13.41
CA GLU A 184 13.97 20.52 14.57
C GLU A 184 13.08 21.26 15.58
N VAL A 185 13.28 20.95 16.86
CA VAL A 185 12.68 21.68 17.97
C VAL A 185 13.81 22.15 18.88
N ASN A 186 13.92 23.46 19.10
CA ASN A 186 15.00 24.09 19.87
C ASN A 186 16.41 23.69 19.37
N GLY A 187 16.59 23.62 18.04
CA GLY A 187 17.88 23.27 17.42
C GLY A 187 18.28 21.80 17.57
N ARG A 188 17.34 20.93 17.94
CA ARG A 188 17.55 19.47 18.01
C ARG A 188 16.60 18.77 17.05
N LEU A 189 17.16 17.87 16.24
CA LEU A 189 16.38 17.01 15.36
C LEU A 189 15.44 16.13 16.17
N VAL A 190 14.17 16.11 15.76
CA VAL A 190 13.18 15.21 16.31
C VAL A 190 13.48 13.79 15.83
N ILE A 191 13.40 12.83 16.75
CA ILE A 191 13.60 11.41 16.44
C ILE A 191 12.58 10.98 15.36
N PRO A 192 13.02 10.32 14.27
CA PRO A 192 12.19 10.12 13.08
C PRO A 192 10.96 9.23 13.32
N TYR A 193 10.98 8.38 14.35
CA TYR A 193 9.88 7.49 14.70
C TYR A 193 9.84 7.17 16.19
N LYS A 194 8.72 6.61 16.68
CA LYS A 194 8.60 6.13 18.05
C LYS A 194 9.08 4.68 18.14
N THR A 195 9.94 4.38 19.10
CA THR A 195 10.39 3.01 19.34
C THR A 195 9.28 2.14 19.91
N GLY A 196 9.24 0.87 19.51
CA GLY A 196 8.34 -0.13 20.06
C GLY A 196 8.06 -1.27 19.08
N LEU A 197 7.16 -2.16 19.46
CA LEU A 197 6.73 -3.24 18.57
C LEU A 197 6.09 -2.66 17.31
N TYR A 198 6.39 -3.23 16.15
CA TYR A 198 5.83 -2.76 14.89
C TYR A 198 4.30 -2.64 14.97
N CYS A 199 3.78 -1.55 14.45
CA CYS A 199 2.35 -1.23 14.43
C CYS A 199 1.65 -1.08 15.81
N SER A 200 2.38 -1.05 16.94
CA SER A 200 1.76 -0.91 18.26
C SER A 200 1.22 0.50 18.54
N LEU A 201 1.63 1.50 17.75
CA LEU A 201 1.21 2.90 17.87
C LEU A 201 0.68 3.45 16.53
N CYS A 202 0.03 2.60 15.74
CA CYS A 202 -0.75 3.10 14.61
C CYS A 202 -1.99 3.86 15.10
N THR A 203 -2.36 4.95 14.43
CA THR A 203 -3.57 5.71 14.77
C THR A 203 -4.83 4.88 14.47
N SER A 204 -5.96 5.20 15.10
CA SER A 204 -7.24 4.48 14.86
C SER A 204 -7.63 4.47 13.37
N PHE A 205 -7.40 5.58 12.68
CA PHE A 205 -7.60 5.72 11.23
C PHE A 205 -6.58 4.95 10.37
N MET A 206 -5.40 4.63 10.91
CA MET A 206 -4.35 3.86 10.25
C MET A 206 -4.07 2.54 10.99
N SER A 207 -5.09 1.91 11.57
CA SER A 207 -4.90 0.75 12.44
C SER A 207 -4.42 -0.51 11.71
N GLY A 208 -4.25 -0.49 10.40
CA GLY A 208 -3.74 -1.61 9.60
C GLY A 208 -2.25 -1.84 9.85
N CYS A 209 -1.85 -3.10 9.98
CA CYS A 209 -0.44 -3.47 10.03
C CYS A 209 -0.06 -4.21 8.75
N PHE A 210 0.52 -3.48 7.81
CA PHE A 210 1.03 -4.02 6.57
C PHE A 210 2.31 -4.81 6.86
N LYS A 211 2.31 -6.10 6.53
CA LYS A 211 3.52 -6.93 6.52
C LYS A 211 3.94 -7.15 5.08
N LEU A 212 5.22 -6.94 4.80
CA LEU A 212 5.80 -7.30 3.51
C LEU A 212 5.81 -8.83 3.35
N TRP A 213 5.99 -9.30 2.12
CA TRP A 213 6.02 -10.73 1.77
C TRP A 213 7.09 -11.54 2.51
N ASP A 214 8.15 -10.88 2.98
CA ASP A 214 9.20 -11.50 3.79
C ASP A 214 8.78 -11.72 5.26
N HIS A 215 7.60 -11.23 5.65
CA HIS A 215 7.05 -11.24 7.01
C HIS A 215 7.96 -10.59 8.07
N VAL A 216 8.91 -9.74 7.65
CA VAL A 216 9.82 -9.03 8.55
C VAL A 216 9.32 -7.60 8.78
N GLY A 217 9.01 -7.31 10.05
CA GLY A 217 8.55 -5.99 10.48
C GLY A 217 7.08 -5.72 10.15
N GLY A 218 6.70 -4.43 10.20
CA GLY A 218 5.35 -3.98 9.88
C GLY A 218 5.27 -2.47 9.73
N LEU A 219 4.37 -2.01 8.87
CA LEU A 219 4.10 -0.59 8.61
C LEU A 219 2.62 -0.28 8.89
N CYS A 220 2.36 0.85 9.53
CA CYS A 220 1.02 1.39 9.69
C CYS A 220 0.46 1.77 8.32
N GLU A 221 -0.69 1.21 7.97
CA GLU A 221 -1.42 1.58 6.77
C GLU A 221 -2.88 1.89 7.09
N ILE A 222 -3.50 2.71 6.26
CA ILE A 222 -4.96 2.78 6.21
C ILE A 222 -5.41 1.41 5.68
N PRO A 223 -6.16 0.62 6.46
CA PRO A 223 -6.61 -0.67 5.96
C PRO A 223 -7.47 -0.42 4.71
N ARG A 224 -7.11 -1.04 3.57
CA ARG A 224 -7.99 -1.06 2.38
C ARG A 224 -9.40 -1.58 2.73
N ASN A 225 -9.46 -2.42 3.76
CA ASN A 225 -10.68 -2.89 4.37
C ASN A 225 -10.53 -2.76 5.90
N PRO A 226 -11.17 -1.75 6.53
CA PRO A 226 -11.04 -1.52 7.98
C PRO A 226 -11.59 -2.67 8.81
N CYS A 227 -12.45 -3.51 8.25
CA CYS A 227 -12.99 -4.70 8.91
C CYS A 227 -12.05 -5.90 8.92
N ARG A 228 -10.94 -5.84 8.16
CA ARG A 228 -9.96 -6.94 7.99
C ARG A 228 -10.64 -8.29 7.64
N MET A 229 -11.76 -8.25 6.92
CA MET A 229 -12.51 -9.42 6.50
C MET A 229 -13.21 -9.16 5.16
N SER A 230 -13.21 -10.12 4.24
CA SER A 230 -13.98 -10.05 3.00
C SER A 230 -15.17 -11.00 3.05
N CYS A 231 -16.24 -10.65 2.35
CA CYS A 231 -17.31 -11.58 2.05
C CYS A 231 -16.88 -12.50 0.90
N GLY A 232 -17.49 -13.68 0.82
CA GLY A 232 -17.40 -14.58 -0.32
C GLY A 232 -18.03 -13.97 -1.56
N GLN A 233 -18.04 -14.73 -2.66
CA GLN A 233 -18.51 -14.26 -3.96
C GLN A 233 -19.98 -13.78 -3.95
N HIS A 234 -20.77 -14.22 -2.96
CA HIS A 234 -22.20 -13.95 -2.82
C HIS A 234 -22.53 -13.06 -1.62
N GLY A 235 -21.64 -12.12 -1.29
CA GLY A 235 -21.89 -11.20 -0.19
C GLY A 235 -21.22 -9.84 -0.37
N HIS A 236 -21.87 -8.84 0.21
CA HIS A 236 -21.42 -7.45 0.22
C HIS A 236 -21.03 -7.04 1.65
N LEU A 237 -19.81 -6.55 1.83
CA LEU A 237 -19.31 -6.12 3.15
C LEU A 237 -19.89 -4.74 3.50
N ASN A 238 -20.64 -4.68 4.60
CA ASN A 238 -20.97 -3.41 5.23
C ASN A 238 -19.76 -2.93 6.06
N ILE A 239 -19.07 -1.91 5.55
CA ILE A 239 -17.83 -1.36 6.14
C ILE A 239 -18.08 -0.73 7.53
N SER A 240 -19.26 -0.13 7.73
CA SER A 240 -19.64 0.51 9.00
C SER A 240 -19.91 -0.49 10.13
N SER A 241 -20.51 -1.64 9.83
CA SER A 241 -20.82 -2.66 10.85
C SER A 241 -19.87 -3.86 10.84
N CYS A 242 -18.97 -3.95 9.85
CA CYS A 242 -18.11 -5.10 9.60
C CYS A 242 -18.85 -6.44 9.56
N LYS A 243 -19.98 -6.46 8.83
CA LYS A 243 -20.80 -7.66 8.61
C LYS A 243 -21.03 -7.85 7.11
N CYS A 244 -21.08 -9.10 6.68
CA CYS A 244 -21.46 -9.45 5.31
C CYS A 244 -22.98 -9.50 5.19
N LYS A 245 -23.53 -8.78 4.21
CA LYS A 245 -24.89 -8.97 3.75
C LYS A 245 -24.85 -10.01 2.62
N CYS A 246 -25.52 -11.14 2.79
CA CYS A 246 -25.50 -12.22 1.81
C CYS A 246 -26.55 -12.01 0.72
N ASP A 247 -26.24 -12.48 -0.48
CA ASP A 247 -27.23 -12.63 -1.55
C ASP A 247 -28.23 -13.73 -1.17
N PRO A 248 -29.47 -13.69 -1.71
CA PRO A 248 -30.48 -14.69 -1.42
C PRO A 248 -29.98 -16.12 -1.63
N GLY A 249 -30.21 -16.97 -0.62
CA GLY A 249 -29.76 -18.37 -0.64
C GLY A 249 -28.29 -18.57 -0.27
N PHE A 250 -27.60 -17.53 0.22
CA PHE A 250 -26.30 -17.65 0.85
C PHE A 250 -26.36 -17.15 2.29
N THR A 251 -25.58 -17.77 3.17
CA THR A 251 -25.58 -17.49 4.60
C THR A 251 -24.20 -17.69 5.22
N GLY A 252 -24.13 -17.48 6.53
CA GLY A 252 -22.92 -17.52 7.33
C GLY A 252 -22.16 -16.19 7.34
N ARG A 253 -21.18 -16.08 8.25
CA ARG A 253 -20.42 -14.85 8.51
C ARG A 253 -19.76 -14.24 7.26
N PHE A 254 -19.44 -15.08 6.28
CA PHE A 254 -18.77 -14.70 5.04
C PHE A 254 -19.62 -14.94 3.78
N CYS A 255 -20.90 -15.34 3.89
CA CYS A 255 -21.75 -15.61 2.72
C CYS A 255 -21.16 -16.66 1.74
N GLN A 256 -20.52 -17.69 2.30
CA GLN A 256 -19.90 -18.79 1.54
C GLN A 256 -20.73 -20.07 1.61
N VAL A 257 -21.71 -20.13 2.52
CA VAL A 257 -22.57 -21.30 2.68
C VAL A 257 -23.79 -21.10 1.81
N ARG A 258 -23.98 -21.95 0.80
CA ARG A 258 -25.23 -21.97 0.03
C ARG A 258 -26.30 -22.65 0.87
N CYS A 259 -27.38 -21.93 1.14
CA CYS A 259 -28.57 -22.44 1.79
C CYS A 259 -29.74 -22.37 0.81
N SER A 260 -30.23 -23.51 0.35
CA SER A 260 -31.31 -23.58 -0.64
C SER A 260 -32.36 -24.59 -0.18
N MET A 261 -32.76 -24.52 1.08
CA MET A 261 -33.76 -25.40 1.66
C MET A 261 -35.17 -24.82 1.43
N GLN A 262 -36.14 -25.69 1.13
CA GLN A 262 -37.54 -25.32 0.98
C GLN A 262 -38.31 -25.86 2.18
N CYS A 263 -38.91 -24.97 2.96
CA CYS A 263 -39.75 -25.38 4.09
C CYS A 263 -41.14 -25.72 3.55
N VAL A 264 -41.55 -26.99 3.64
CA VAL A 264 -42.83 -27.47 3.10
C VAL A 264 -43.99 -26.95 3.94
N HIS A 265 -43.91 -27.14 5.27
CA HIS A 265 -44.91 -26.68 6.24
C HIS A 265 -44.23 -25.85 7.34
N GLY A 266 -43.74 -24.68 6.96
CA GLY A 266 -43.09 -23.76 7.88
C GLY A 266 -42.52 -22.56 7.15
N HIS A 267 -41.76 -21.75 7.88
CA HIS A 267 -41.06 -20.60 7.31
C HIS A 267 -39.55 -20.75 7.41
N PHE A 268 -38.88 -20.28 6.36
CA PHE A 268 -37.42 -20.36 6.25
C PHE A 268 -36.76 -19.23 7.06
N LYS A 269 -35.78 -19.59 7.89
CA LYS A 269 -34.97 -18.68 8.67
C LYS A 269 -33.58 -18.54 8.05
N GLU A 270 -33.40 -17.46 7.31
CA GLU A 270 -32.21 -17.20 6.49
C GLU A 270 -30.91 -17.10 7.30
N GLU A 271 -30.97 -16.56 8.52
CA GLU A 271 -29.79 -16.41 9.39
C GLU A 271 -29.21 -17.74 9.89
N GLU A 272 -30.06 -18.75 10.07
CA GLU A 272 -29.68 -20.06 10.64
C GLU A 272 -29.69 -21.18 9.61
N CYS A 273 -30.10 -20.92 8.37
CA CYS A 273 -30.29 -21.94 7.35
C CYS A 273 -31.19 -23.08 7.83
N SER A 274 -32.30 -22.74 8.47
CA SER A 274 -33.20 -23.70 9.10
C SER A 274 -34.66 -23.38 8.78
N CYS A 275 -35.52 -24.39 8.88
CA CYS A 275 -36.96 -24.21 8.79
C CYS A 275 -37.56 -24.18 10.19
N LEU A 276 -38.38 -23.18 10.47
CA LEU A 276 -39.24 -23.16 11.65
C LEU A 276 -40.61 -23.74 11.24
N CYS A 277 -40.87 -24.97 11.70
CA CYS A 277 -42.02 -25.75 11.29
C CYS A 277 -43.33 -25.29 11.94
N ASP A 278 -44.41 -25.37 11.17
CA ASP A 278 -45.77 -25.20 11.67
C ASP A 278 -46.15 -26.33 12.63
N ILE A 279 -47.14 -26.08 13.48
CA ILE A 279 -47.60 -27.05 14.48
C ILE A 279 -48.04 -28.35 13.80
N GLY A 280 -47.48 -29.48 14.25
CA GLY A 280 -47.74 -30.81 13.69
C GLY A 280 -46.82 -31.22 12.54
N TYR A 281 -45.79 -30.42 12.25
CA TYR A 281 -44.75 -30.75 11.26
C TYR A 281 -43.35 -30.64 11.86
N GLY A 282 -42.40 -31.40 11.30
CA GLY A 282 -41.04 -31.54 11.81
C GLY A 282 -40.06 -32.02 10.74
N GLY A 283 -38.82 -32.26 11.15
CA GLY A 283 -37.69 -32.53 10.25
C GLY A 283 -37.05 -31.25 9.70
N ALA A 284 -35.90 -31.37 9.03
CA ALA A 284 -35.10 -30.23 8.56
C ALA A 284 -35.82 -29.32 7.55
N GLU A 285 -36.76 -29.88 6.78
CA GLU A 285 -37.55 -29.19 5.75
C GLU A 285 -39.03 -29.02 6.15
N CYS A 286 -39.42 -29.42 7.36
CA CYS A 286 -40.81 -29.45 7.82
C CYS A 286 -41.75 -30.26 6.93
N ALA A 287 -41.23 -31.28 6.24
CA ALA A 287 -42.01 -32.15 5.38
C ALA A 287 -42.67 -33.31 6.14
N GLU A 288 -42.20 -33.61 7.35
CA GLU A 288 -42.65 -34.76 8.12
C GLU A 288 -43.83 -34.35 8.99
N LYS A 289 -44.96 -35.04 8.83
CA LYS A 289 -46.14 -34.84 9.69
C LYS A 289 -45.90 -35.54 11.02
N VAL A 290 -45.71 -34.75 12.07
CA VAL A 290 -45.49 -35.24 13.43
C VAL A 290 -46.86 -35.39 14.07
N GLN A 291 -47.24 -36.62 14.43
CA GLN A 291 -48.51 -36.86 15.09
C GLN A 291 -48.46 -36.32 16.53
N PHE A 292 -49.26 -35.29 16.79
CA PHE A 292 -49.69 -34.96 18.16
C PHE A 292 -50.65 -36.06 18.66
N PRO A 293 -50.63 -36.42 19.96
CA PRO A 293 -50.13 -35.60 21.06
C PRO A 293 -48.85 -36.12 21.73
N PHE A 294 -48.06 -35.22 22.32
CA PHE A 294 -47.15 -35.56 23.43
C PHE A 294 -47.99 -35.91 24.68
N HIS A 295 -48.71 -37.02 24.62
CA HIS A 295 -49.15 -37.77 25.81
C HIS A 295 -48.41 -39.10 25.88
N SER A 296 -47.23 -39.20 25.25
CA SER A 296 -46.28 -40.23 25.61
C SER A 296 -45.69 -39.82 26.95
N CYS A 297 -46.06 -40.57 27.97
CA CYS A 297 -45.47 -40.39 29.29
C CYS A 297 -43.94 -40.41 29.20
N ASP A 298 -43.26 -39.32 29.59
CA ASP A 298 -41.80 -39.28 29.55
C ASP A 298 -41.22 -40.14 30.68
N VAL A 299 -41.85 -40.09 31.86
CA VAL A 299 -41.49 -40.90 33.04
C VAL A 299 -42.75 -41.32 33.80
N MET A 300 -42.80 -42.59 34.19
CA MET A 300 -43.81 -43.15 35.10
C MET A 300 -43.20 -43.31 36.50
N ILE A 301 -43.84 -42.74 37.52
CA ILE A 301 -43.49 -42.95 38.94
C ILE A 301 -44.77 -43.31 39.67
N ASP A 302 -44.81 -44.45 40.36
CA ASP A 302 -45.95 -44.92 41.15
C ASP A 302 -47.30 -44.97 40.39
N GLY A 303 -47.25 -45.18 39.07
CA GLY A 303 -48.43 -45.25 38.21
C GLY A 303 -48.92 -43.89 37.69
N ASP A 304 -48.33 -42.80 38.14
CA ASP A 304 -48.62 -41.46 37.66
C ASP A 304 -47.67 -41.06 36.54
N CYS A 305 -48.24 -40.35 35.56
CA CYS A 305 -47.54 -39.95 34.36
C CYS A 305 -47.02 -38.50 34.44
N PHE A 306 -45.72 -38.32 34.20
CA PHE A 306 -45.06 -37.01 34.24
C PHE A 306 -44.49 -36.63 32.87
N THR A 307 -44.68 -35.36 32.49
CA THR A 307 -44.14 -34.76 31.25
C THR A 307 -42.91 -33.91 31.56
N VAL A 308 -41.83 -34.07 30.79
CA VAL A 308 -40.61 -33.26 30.90
C VAL A 308 -40.67 -32.16 29.84
N SER A 309 -40.53 -30.90 30.27
CA SER A 309 -40.55 -29.75 29.35
C SER A 309 -39.39 -29.84 28.35
N PRO A 310 -39.61 -29.57 27.04
CA PRO A 310 -38.55 -29.50 26.04
C PRO A 310 -37.58 -28.32 26.25
N GLN A 311 -37.78 -27.49 27.28
CA GLN A 311 -36.81 -26.47 27.71
C GLN A 311 -35.77 -27.03 28.70
N ALA A 312 -35.92 -28.29 29.12
CA ALA A 312 -35.01 -28.98 30.03
C ALA A 312 -34.10 -29.95 29.27
N ASP A 313 -33.43 -29.48 28.21
CA ASP A 313 -32.55 -30.30 27.36
C ASP A 313 -31.30 -30.87 28.09
N THR A 314 -31.15 -30.61 29.39
CA THR A 314 -30.10 -31.21 30.24
C THR A 314 -30.60 -31.46 31.67
N TYR A 315 -30.03 -32.49 32.32
CA TYR A 315 -30.24 -32.80 33.75
C TYR A 315 -30.09 -31.57 34.68
N TYR A 316 -29.19 -30.64 34.36
CA TYR A 316 -28.97 -29.42 35.13
C TYR A 316 -30.05 -28.34 34.94
N GLY A 317 -30.73 -28.32 33.80
CA GLY A 317 -31.87 -27.43 33.54
C GLY A 317 -33.08 -27.80 34.39
N ALA A 318 -33.38 -29.10 34.50
CA ALA A 318 -34.45 -29.62 35.35
C ALA A 318 -34.22 -29.30 36.85
N LYS A 319 -32.98 -29.50 37.34
CA LYS A 319 -32.62 -29.25 38.75
C LYS A 319 -32.82 -27.79 39.19
N ARG A 320 -32.54 -26.81 38.33
CA ARG A 320 -32.74 -25.38 38.66
C ARG A 320 -34.21 -25.01 38.82
N HIS A 321 -35.10 -25.56 38.00
CA HIS A 321 -36.53 -25.22 38.06
C HIS A 321 -37.26 -25.84 39.25
N CYS A 322 -36.86 -27.04 39.69
CA CYS A 322 -37.41 -27.64 40.92
C CYS A 322 -37.05 -26.84 42.18
N GLN A 323 -35.84 -26.28 42.26
CA GLN A 323 -35.38 -25.53 43.45
C GLN A 323 -36.05 -24.16 43.62
N VAL A 324 -36.67 -23.61 42.58
CA VAL A 324 -37.36 -22.30 42.65
C VAL A 324 -38.76 -22.45 43.27
N ARG A 325 -39.35 -23.65 43.27
CA ARG A 325 -40.74 -23.87 43.71
C ARG A 325 -40.91 -24.11 45.22
N ASP A 326 -39.81 -24.28 45.95
CA ASP A 326 -39.81 -24.59 47.40
C ASP A 326 -39.60 -23.37 48.32
N ARG A 327 -39.56 -22.13 47.80
CA ARG A 327 -39.38 -20.93 48.64
C ARG A 327 -40.62 -20.06 48.90
N ASP A 328 -41.77 -20.36 48.29
CA ASP A 328 -42.96 -19.50 48.39
C ASP A 328 -44.21 -20.22 48.94
N LYS A 329 -44.03 -21.21 49.81
CA LYS A 329 -45.14 -21.75 50.62
C LYS A 329 -44.69 -22.13 52.03
N GLU A 330 -44.55 -21.14 52.89
CA GLU A 330 -44.93 -21.25 54.30
C GLU A 330 -45.44 -19.88 54.76
N VAL A 331 -46.75 -19.71 54.63
CA VAL A 331 -47.53 -18.76 55.43
C VAL A 331 -48.02 -19.57 56.63
N PHE A 332 -47.41 -19.35 57.80
CA PHE A 332 -48.05 -19.00 59.06
C PHE A 332 -47.00 -18.48 60.05
#